data_AF-A0A933BPU5-F1
#
_entry.id   AF-A0A933BPU5-F1
#
_cell.length_a   1.000
_cell.length_b   1.000
_cell.length_c   1.000
_cell.angle_alpha   90.00
_cell.angle_beta   90.00
_cell.angle_gamma   90.00
#
_symmetry.space_group_name_H-M   'P 1'
#
loop_
_entity.id
_entity.type
_entity.pdbx_description
1 polymer ?
#
loop_
_entity_poly.entity_id
_entity_poly.type
_entity_poly.pdbx_seq_one_letter_code
_entity_poly.pdbx_strand_id
1 'polypeptide(L)'
;MKLKSYEALAVALALAILFANQGFRRLVLNALELRRLKREHASLKTEGVEMRKQLERLRKSDFAVESAARRDLGFVKPGEIEYRFPPPRNPASKTR
;
A
#
# COMPACT_ATOMS: atom_id res chain seq x y z
N MET A 1 13.78 33.97 -51.79
CA MET A 1 14.43 32.97 -50.89
C MET A 1 14.75 33.50 -49.49
N LYS A 2 14.95 34.82 -49.27
CA LYS A 2 15.28 35.39 -47.95
C LYS A 2 14.15 35.37 -46.91
N LEU A 3 12.88 35.44 -47.32
CA LEU A 3 11.73 35.44 -46.40
C LEU A 3 11.61 34.13 -45.60
N LYS A 4 11.82 32.98 -46.24
CA LYS A 4 11.78 31.66 -45.58
C LYS A 4 12.91 31.48 -44.56
N SER A 5 14.05 32.15 -44.75
CA SER A 5 15.17 32.08 -43.81
C SER A 5 14.93 32.89 -42.54
N TYR A 6 14.21 34.02 -42.60
CA TYR A 6 13.84 34.78 -41.40
C TYR A 6 12.77 34.07 -40.56
N GLU A 7 11.80 33.42 -41.21
CA GLU A 7 10.81 32.56 -40.55
C GLU A 7 11.49 31.42 -39.78
N ALA A 8 12.41 30.71 -40.43
CA ALA A 8 13.19 29.66 -39.80
C ALA A 8 14.05 30.17 -38.62
N LEU A 9 14.62 31.37 -38.76
CA LEU A 9 15.40 32.02 -37.71
C LEU A 9 14.52 32.42 -36.52
N ALA A 10 13.32 32.94 -36.77
CA ALA A 10 12.36 33.30 -35.73
C ALA A 10 11.87 32.06 -34.95
N VAL A 11 11.58 30.96 -35.64
CA VAL A 11 11.22 29.69 -35.01
C VAL A 11 12.38 29.14 -34.18
N ALA A 12 13.60 29.16 -34.73
CA ALA A 12 14.79 28.71 -34.00
C ALA A 12 15.05 29.53 -32.74
N LEU A 13 14.88 30.85 -32.80
CA LEU A 13 15.03 31.74 -31.65
C LEU A 13 13.95 31.50 -30.59
N ALA A 14 12.69 31.33 -31.02
CA ALA A 14 11.58 31.01 -30.12
C ALA A 14 11.82 29.67 -29.40
N LEU A 15 12.27 28.64 -30.12
CA LEU A 15 12.65 27.35 -29.53
C LEU A 15 13.84 27.51 -28.58
N ALA A 16 14.87 28.26 -28.95
CA ALA A 16 16.01 28.52 -28.09
C ALA A 16 15.59 29.18 -26.76
N ILE A 17 14.70 30.17 -26.79
CA ILE A 17 14.16 30.81 -25.58
C ILE A 17 13.35 29.81 -24.74
N LEU A 18 12.52 28.98 -25.38
CA LEU A 18 11.74 27.94 -24.70
C LEU A 18 12.63 26.88 -24.02
N PHE A 19 13.69 26.44 -24.70
CA PHE A 19 14.60 25.40 -24.20
C PHE A 19 15.70 25.91 -23.27
N ALA A 20 16.10 27.18 -23.40
CA ALA A 20 17.05 27.86 -22.51
C ALA A 20 16.39 28.29 -21.20
N ASN A 21 15.08 28.51 -21.19
CA ASN A 21 14.38 28.81 -19.96
C ASN A 21 14.24 27.54 -19.10
N GLN A 22 15.07 27.45 -18.06
CA GLN A 22 15.01 26.39 -17.04
C GLN A 22 13.60 26.25 -16.43
N GLY A 23 12.79 27.31 -16.45
CA GLY A 23 11.40 27.30 -16.01
C GLY A 23 10.50 26.35 -16.81
N PHE A 24 10.62 26.31 -18.15
CA PHE A 24 9.77 25.45 -18.98
C PHE A 24 10.04 23.97 -18.70
N ARG A 25 11.31 23.58 -18.60
CA ARG A 25 11.70 22.20 -18.24
C ARG A 25 11.14 21.80 -16.88
N ARG A 26 11.25 22.68 -15.88
CA ARG A 26 10.69 22.46 -14.54
C ARG A 26 9.17 22.32 -14.57
N LEU A 27 8.47 23.13 -15.36
CA LEU A 27 7.01 23.02 -15.50
C LEU A 27 6.59 21.67 -16.08
N VAL A 28 7.28 21.19 -17.12
CA VAL A 28 7.00 19.87 -17.71
C VAL A 28 7.28 18.76 -16.70
N LEU A 29 8.42 18.79 -16.02
CA LEU A 29 8.77 17.81 -14.98
C LEU A 29 7.76 17.82 -13.83
N ASN A 30 7.38 18.99 -13.34
CA ASN A 30 6.38 19.14 -12.28
C ASN A 30 5.01 18.64 -12.71
N ALA A 31 4.61 18.85 -13.97
CA ALA A 31 3.36 18.35 -14.50
C ALA A 31 3.35 16.81 -14.59
N LEU A 32 4.48 16.20 -14.97
CA LEU A 32 4.63 14.75 -14.97
C LEU A 32 4.62 14.19 -13.55
N GLU A 33 5.34 14.82 -12.61
CA GLU A 33 5.38 14.40 -11.22
C GLU A 33 4.01 14.53 -10.55
N LEU A 34 3.28 15.63 -10.81
CA LEU A 34 1.92 15.79 -10.34
C LEU A 34 0.98 14.69 -10.85
N ARG A 35 1.14 14.25 -12.10
CA ARG A 35 0.36 13.14 -12.66
C ARG A 35 0.71 11.82 -11.98
N ARG A 36 2.00 11.58 -11.70
CA ARG A 36 2.48 10.40 -10.96
C ARG A 36 1.89 10.36 -9.55
N LEU A 37 2.04 11.45 -8.78
CA LEU A 37 1.51 11.57 -7.43
C LEU A 37 -0.01 11.41 -7.38
N LYS A 38 -0.75 11.97 -8.35
CA LYS A 38 -2.22 11.79 -8.40
C LYS A 38 -2.62 10.33 -8.59
N ARG A 39 -1.89 9.57 -9.40
CA ARG A 39 -2.14 8.13 -9.60
C ARG A 39 -1.84 7.35 -8.32
N GLU A 40 -0.70 7.62 -7.70
CA GLU A 40 -0.28 6.97 -6.45
C GLU A 40 -1.25 7.28 -5.29
N HIS A 41 -1.68 8.53 -5.18
CA HIS A 41 -2.69 8.91 -4.21
C HIS A 41 -4.04 8.20 -4.46
N ALA A 42 -4.44 8.05 -5.72
CA ALA A 42 -5.65 7.31 -6.05
C ALA A 42 -5.54 5.82 -5.67
N SER A 43 -4.40 5.17 -5.96
CA SER A 43 -4.19 3.77 -5.59
C SER A 43 -4.15 3.57 -4.07
N LEU A 44 -3.43 4.44 -3.34
CA LEU A 44 -3.38 4.39 -1.88
C LEU A 44 -4.75 4.64 -1.26
N LYS A 45 -5.55 5.54 -1.84
CA LYS A 45 -6.92 5.79 -1.38
C LYS A 45 -7.80 4.54 -1.57
N THR A 46 -7.69 3.85 -2.69
CA THR A 46 -8.44 2.60 -2.93
C THR A 46 -8.01 1.50 -1.97
N GLU A 47 -6.70 1.35 -1.73
CA GLU A 47 -6.16 0.37 -0.78
C GLU A 47 -6.64 0.67 0.65
N GLY A 48 -6.60 1.94 1.07
CA GLY A 48 -7.10 2.36 2.37
C GLY A 48 -8.60 2.10 2.56
N VAL A 49 -9.42 2.21 1.51
CA VAL A 49 -10.85 1.86 1.57
C VAL A 49 -11.03 0.35 1.76
N GLU A 50 -10.29 -0.48 1.03
CA GLU A 50 -10.36 -1.94 1.17
C GLU A 50 -9.86 -2.42 2.54
N MET A 51 -8.75 -1.88 3.04
CA MET A 51 -8.25 -2.19 4.39
C MET A 51 -9.27 -1.81 5.47
N ARG A 52 -9.92 -0.66 5.35
CA ARG A 52 -10.98 -0.25 6.29
C ARG A 52 -12.19 -1.19 6.23
N LYS A 53 -12.61 -1.64 5.04
CA LYS A 53 -13.68 -2.64 4.91
C LYS A 53 -13.29 -3.97 5.56
N GLN A 54 -12.05 -4.42 5.40
CA GLN A 54 -11.56 -5.63 6.05
C GLN A 54 -11.55 -5.48 7.57
N LEU A 55 -11.09 -4.32 8.08
CA LEU A 55 -11.09 -4.02 9.50
C LEU A 55 -12.52 -3.98 10.07
N GLU A 56 -13.47 -3.38 9.37
CA GLU A 56 -14.88 -3.38 9.75
C GLU A 56 -15.49 -4.78 9.78
N ARG A 57 -15.13 -5.65 8.83
CA ARG A 57 -15.56 -7.06 8.85
C ARG A 57 -14.99 -7.81 10.04
N LEU A 58 -13.69 -7.65 10.29
CA LEU A 58 -13.00 -8.26 11.44
C LEU A 58 -13.58 -7.77 12.77
N ARG A 59 -13.82 -6.46 12.92
CA ARG A 59 -14.42 -5.86 14.11
C ARG A 59 -15.86 -6.31 14.34
N LYS A 60 -16.65 -6.49 13.28
CA LYS A 60 -18.03 -6.99 13.40
C LYS A 60 -18.09 -8.47 13.74
N SER A 61 -17.00 -9.21 13.51
CA SER A 61 -16.85 -10.59 13.94
C SER A 61 -15.96 -10.67 15.18
N ASP A 62 -16.49 -10.32 16.36
CA ASP A 62 -15.83 -10.59 17.65
C ASP A 62 -15.30 -12.03 17.72
N PHE A 63 -16.05 -12.96 17.10
CA PHE A 63 -15.68 -14.36 16.94
C PHE A 63 -14.34 -14.58 16.19
N ALA A 64 -14.04 -13.82 15.13
CA ALA A 64 -12.80 -14.03 14.36
C ALA A 64 -11.57 -13.57 15.15
N VAL A 65 -11.70 -12.45 15.85
CA VAL A 65 -10.67 -11.92 16.75
C VAL A 65 -10.45 -12.87 17.93
N GLU A 66 -11.54 -13.34 18.54
CA GLU A 66 -11.51 -14.33 19.61
C GLU A 66 -10.90 -15.66 19.16
N SER A 67 -11.22 -16.12 17.95
CA SER A 67 -10.69 -17.36 17.38
C SER A 67 -9.18 -17.28 17.13
N ALA A 68 -8.68 -16.14 16.63
CA ALA A 68 -7.24 -15.91 16.47
C ALA A 68 -6.52 -15.80 17.83
N ALA A 69 -7.09 -15.07 18.78
CA ALA A 69 -6.58 -14.96 20.14
C ALA A 69 -6.47 -16.33 20.84
N ARG A 70 -7.47 -17.21 20.65
CA ARG A 70 -7.47 -18.57 21.21
C ARG A 70 -6.42 -19.47 20.58
N ARG A 71 -6.26 -19.45 19.25
CA ARG A 71 -5.30 -20.31 18.55
C ARG A 71 -3.85 -19.86 18.72
N ASP A 72 -3.59 -18.58 18.55
CA ASP A 72 -2.22 -18.08 18.37
C ASP A 72 -1.60 -17.61 19.68
N LEU A 73 -2.42 -17.18 20.64
CA LEU A 73 -1.98 -16.63 21.92
C LEU A 73 -2.42 -17.48 23.11
N GLY A 74 -3.18 -18.55 22.88
CA GLY A 74 -3.72 -19.41 23.95
C GLY A 74 -4.64 -18.66 24.92
N PHE A 75 -5.25 -17.54 24.48
CA PHE A 75 -6.11 -16.77 25.36
C PHE A 75 -7.38 -17.53 25.71
N VAL A 76 -7.74 -17.50 26.99
CA VAL A 76 -8.93 -18.10 27.57
C VAL A 76 -9.77 -16.98 28.21
N LYS A 77 -11.10 -16.97 28.00
CA LYS A 77 -11.95 -15.92 28.59
C LYS A 77 -12.05 -16.10 30.11
N PRO A 78 -12.26 -15.01 30.89
CA PRO A 78 -12.57 -15.13 32.32
C PRO A 78 -13.79 -16.04 32.53
N GLY A 79 -13.62 -17.12 33.31
CA GLY A 79 -14.67 -18.11 33.58
C GLY A 79 -14.68 -19.34 32.68
N GLU A 80 -13.81 -19.44 31.66
CA GLU A 80 -13.62 -20.66 30.88
C GLU A 80 -12.73 -21.68 31.62
N ILE A 81 -13.02 -22.97 31.47
CA ILE A 81 -12.25 -24.07 32.06
C ILE A 81 -11.32 -24.68 30.99
N GLU A 82 -10.01 -24.53 31.18
CA GLU A 82 -9.01 -25.15 30.31
C GLU A 82 -8.86 -26.65 30.65
N TYR A 83 -9.23 -27.54 29.73
CA TYR A 83 -8.98 -28.97 29.87
C TYR A 83 -7.57 -29.32 29.40
N ARG A 84 -6.67 -29.63 30.35
CA ARG A 84 -5.34 -30.18 30.04
C ARG A 84 -5.36 -31.69 30.17
N PHE A 85 -5.10 -32.38 29.06
CA PHE A 85 -4.96 -33.82 29.06
C PHE A 85 -3.50 -34.19 29.36
N PRO A 86 -3.23 -35.14 30.28
CA PRO A 86 -1.89 -35.67 30.44
C PRO A 86 -1.46 -36.34 29.12
N PRO A 87 -0.15 -36.31 28.78
CA PRO A 87 0.34 -37.04 27.63
C PRO A 87 -0.06 -38.52 27.74
N PRO A 88 -0.42 -39.18 26.63
CA PRO A 88 -0.85 -40.57 26.66
C PRO A 88 0.23 -41.40 27.36
N ARG A 89 -0.20 -42.22 28.32
CA ARG A 89 0.70 -43.12 29.05
C ARG A 89 1.49 -43.93 28.02
N ASN A 90 2.80 -43.73 28.00
CA ASN A 90 3.67 -44.54 27.15
C ASN A 90 3.53 -46.00 27.63
N PRO A 91 3.00 -46.92 26.80
CA PRO A 91 2.84 -48.31 27.19
C PRO A 91 4.18 -49.00 27.54
N ALA A 92 5.32 -48.42 27.15
CA ALA A 92 6.65 -48.93 27.41
C ALA A 92 7.18 -48.66 28.84
N SER A 93 6.49 -47.91 29.70
CA SER A 93 7.00 -47.58 31.06
C SER A 93 6.65 -48.61 32.14
N LYS A 94 6.03 -49.75 31.79
CA LYS A 94 5.75 -50.85 32.71
C LYS A 94 6.82 -51.94 32.64
N THR A 95 8.08 -51.63 32.95
CA THR A 95 9.10 -52.67 33.23
C THR A 95 10.21 -52.11 34.12
N ARG A 96 9.98 -52.11 35.44
CA ARG A 96 10.88 -52.54 36.53
C ARG A 96 10.47 -51.93 37.86
#